data_AF-Q5D209-F1
#
_entry.id   AF-Q5D209-F1
#
_cell.length_a   1.000
_cell.length_b   1.000
_cell.length_c   1.000
_cell.angle_alpha   90.00
_cell.angle_beta   90.00
_cell.angle_gamma   90.00
#
_symmetry.space_group_name_H-M   'P 1'
#
loop_
_entity.id
_entity.type
_entity.pdbx_description
1 polymer ?
#
loop_
_entity_poly.entity_id
_entity_poly.type
_entity_poly.pdbx_seq_one_letter_code
_entity_poly.pdbx_strand_id
1 'polypeptide(L)'
;MTGVKKSYEEKLKIVEDYIANRLTYLEAAEKNHVSYSNIYSWVNKYKKHGPIPLEDNRGRGKPTEIQTTEERLNAEVETLKARNKWLEMENDALKKRRKIAGNHKSQGLDKKWNI
;
A
#
# COMPACT_ATOMS: atom_id res chain seq x y z
N MET A 1 6.11 24.64 -4.03
CA MET A 1 6.28 23.42 -4.86
C MET A 1 5.03 23.25 -5.70
N THR A 2 5.17 23.30 -7.03
CA THR A 2 4.08 23.05 -7.98
C THR A 2 3.58 21.61 -7.80
N GLY A 3 2.25 21.44 -7.71
CA GLY A 3 1.66 20.12 -7.54
C GLY A 3 1.88 19.27 -8.78
N VAL A 4 2.82 18.31 -8.73
CA VAL A 4 3.03 17.35 -9.81
C VAL A 4 1.78 16.50 -9.94
N LYS A 5 1.08 16.65 -11.07
CA LYS A 5 -0.06 15.79 -11.41
C LYS A 5 0.49 14.45 -11.89
N LYS A 6 -0.05 13.37 -11.32
CA LYS A 6 0.22 11.99 -11.74
C LYS A 6 -1.04 11.37 -12.30
N SER A 7 -0.89 10.58 -13.36
CA SER A 7 -1.98 9.80 -13.94
C SER A 7 -2.46 8.73 -12.96
N TYR A 8 -3.60 8.11 -13.25
CA TYR A 8 -4.10 6.97 -12.47
C TYR A 8 -3.09 5.81 -12.45
N GLU A 9 -2.57 5.45 -13.62
CA GLU A 9 -1.58 4.38 -13.78
C GLU A 9 -0.28 4.68 -13.02
N GLU A 10 0.19 5.92 -13.07
CA GLU A 10 1.38 6.32 -12.31
C GLU A 10 1.13 6.20 -10.81
N LYS A 11 -0.02 6.67 -10.30
CA LYS A 11 -0.35 6.52 -8.87
C LYS A 11 -0.46 5.06 -8.46
N LEU A 12 -1.08 4.23 -9.30
CA LEU A 12 -1.23 2.80 -9.06
C LEU A 12 0.15 2.14 -8.96
N LYS A 13 1.03 2.40 -9.94
CA LYS A 13 2.40 1.89 -9.96
C LYS A 13 3.20 2.33 -8.74
N ILE A 14 3.04 3.58 -8.29
CA ILE A 14 3.73 4.08 -7.08
C ILE A 14 3.26 3.35 -5.83
N VAL A 15 1.95 3.11 -5.69
CA VAL A 15 1.38 2.37 -4.56
C VAL A 15 1.80 0.91 -4.62
N GLU A 16 1.82 0.29 -5.80
CA GLU A 16 2.31 -1.07 -6.00
C GLU A 16 3.81 -1.20 -5.71
N ASP A 17 4.64 -0.24 -6.14
CA ASP A 17 6.07 -0.19 -5.82
C ASP A 17 6.30 -0.05 -4.31
N TYR A 18 5.52 0.78 -3.63
CA TYR A 18 5.54 0.91 -2.16
C TYR A 18 5.22 -0.43 -1.49
N ILE A 19 4.21 -1.15 -2.00
CA ILE A 19 3.77 -2.45 -1.48
C ILE A 19 4.81 -3.55 -1.76
N ALA A 20 5.29 -3.65 -2.99
CA ALA A 20 6.12 -4.74 -3.47
C ALA A 20 7.59 -4.57 -3.07
N ASN A 21 8.14 -3.37 -3.22
CA ASN A 21 9.56 -3.09 -3.02
C ASN A 21 9.88 -2.61 -1.59
N ARG A 22 8.88 -2.54 -0.70
CA ARG A 22 9.01 -2.03 0.69
C ARG A 22 9.65 -0.65 0.78
N LEU A 23 9.45 0.20 -0.22
CA LEU A 23 9.87 1.60 -0.14
C LEU A 23 9.15 2.25 1.04
N THR A 24 9.86 3.08 1.79
CA THR A 24 9.24 4.01 2.72
C THR A 24 8.46 5.08 1.96
N TYR A 25 7.54 5.75 2.65
CA TYR A 25 6.80 6.87 2.06
C TYR A 25 7.72 7.98 1.53
N LEU A 26 8.89 8.17 2.17
CA LEU A 26 9.88 9.16 1.78
C LEU A 26 10.58 8.74 0.48
N GLU A 27 11.07 7.50 0.40
CA GLU A 27 11.74 6.97 -0.80
C GLU A 27 10.79 6.94 -2.00
N ALA A 28 9.52 6.57 -1.80
CA ALA A 28 8.52 6.59 -2.86
C ALA A 28 8.22 8.03 -3.33
N ALA A 29 8.23 9.00 -2.41
CA ALA A 29 8.03 10.42 -2.72
C ALA A 29 9.19 11.00 -3.53
N GLU A 30 10.43 10.73 -3.10
CA GLU A 30 11.65 11.17 -3.77
C GLU A 30 11.77 10.57 -5.18
N LYS A 31 11.61 9.24 -5.30
CA LYS A 31 11.71 8.51 -6.58
C LYS A 31 10.74 9.04 -7.64
N ASN A 32 9.56 9.50 -7.22
CA ASN A 32 8.49 9.90 -8.12
C ASN A 32 8.27 11.42 -8.18
N HIS A 33 9.13 12.20 -7.51
CA HIS A 33 9.06 13.66 -7.40
C HIS A 33 7.68 14.16 -6.96
N VAL A 34 7.10 13.50 -5.97
CA VAL A 34 5.77 13.82 -5.41
C VAL A 34 5.90 14.03 -3.91
N SER A 35 4.97 14.76 -3.30
CA SER A 35 5.04 15.00 -1.87
C SER A 35 4.75 13.74 -1.06
N TYR A 36 5.36 13.64 0.11
CA TYR A 36 5.05 12.60 1.11
C TYR A 36 3.53 12.48 1.36
N SER A 37 2.85 13.62 1.50
CA SER A 37 1.40 13.68 1.76
C SER A 37 0.58 13.05 0.62
N ASN A 38 1.02 13.22 -0.64
CA ASN A 38 0.39 12.56 -1.79
C ASN A 38 0.55 11.04 -1.72
N ILE A 39 1.77 10.54 -1.47
CA ILE A 39 2.00 9.09 -1.33
C ILE A 39 1.16 8.52 -0.20
N TYR A 40 1.18 9.16 0.98
CA TYR A 40 0.39 8.73 2.12
C TYR A 40 -1.11 8.68 1.79
N SER A 41 -1.64 9.72 1.13
CA SER A 41 -3.04 9.77 0.71
C SER A 41 -3.40 8.68 -0.29
N TRP A 42 -2.56 8.43 -1.30
CA TRP A 42 -2.79 7.40 -2.31
C TRP A 42 -2.74 6.00 -1.69
N VAL A 43 -1.73 5.70 -0.87
CA VAL A 43 -1.62 4.41 -0.18
C VAL A 43 -2.81 4.19 0.76
N ASN A 44 -3.24 5.22 1.51
CA ASN A 44 -4.37 5.09 2.43
C ASN A 44 -5.71 4.87 1.68
N LYS A 45 -5.92 5.57 0.57
CA LYS A 45 -7.09 5.36 -0.31
C LYS A 45 -7.10 3.95 -0.88
N TYR A 46 -5.95 3.50 -1.40
CA TYR A 46 -5.79 2.15 -1.93
C TYR A 46 -6.09 1.09 -0.86
N LYS A 47 -5.53 1.27 0.34
CA LYS A 47 -5.73 0.37 1.48
C LYS A 47 -7.20 0.26 1.91
N LYS A 48 -7.96 1.35 1.81
CA LYS A 48 -9.34 1.43 2.31
C LYS A 48 -10.37 1.00 1.25
N HIS A 49 -10.10 1.25 -0.02
CA HIS A 49 -11.12 1.18 -1.08
C HIS A 49 -10.60 0.54 -2.38
N GLY A 50 -9.40 -0.04 -2.38
CA GLY A 50 -8.77 -0.54 -3.60
C GLY A 50 -8.33 0.58 -4.54
N PRO A 51 -8.02 0.30 -5.80
CA PRO A 51 -7.41 1.26 -6.71
C PRO A 51 -8.36 2.36 -7.20
N ILE A 52 -9.67 2.10 -7.23
CA ILE A 52 -10.72 3.00 -7.77
C ILE A 52 -10.58 4.49 -7.33
N PRO A 53 -10.38 4.83 -6.03
CA PRO A 53 -10.30 6.22 -5.60
C PRO A 53 -8.96 6.93 -5.91
N LEU A 54 -8.01 6.26 -6.58
CA LEU A 54 -6.82 6.90 -7.13
C LEU A 54 -7.12 7.68 -8.42
N GLU A 55 -8.22 7.33 -9.09
CA GLU A 55 -8.69 7.99 -10.29
C GLU A 55 -9.06 9.46 -9.99
N ASP A 56 -8.68 10.37 -10.89
CA ASP A 56 -8.91 11.80 -10.68
C ASP A 56 -10.36 12.17 -11.00
N ASN A 57 -11.23 12.11 -9.99
CA ASN A 57 -12.65 12.46 -10.11
C ASN A 57 -12.95 13.95 -9.81
N ARG A 58 -11.95 14.83 -9.81
CA ARG A 58 -12.20 16.27 -9.63
C ARG A 58 -13.05 16.81 -10.78
N GLY A 59 -14.16 17.47 -10.45
CA GLY A 59 -15.08 18.07 -11.43
C GLY A 59 -16.06 17.08 -12.07
N ARG A 60 -15.99 15.78 -11.76
CA ARG A 60 -17.01 14.80 -12.12
C ARG A 60 -17.83 14.52 -10.87
N GLY A 61 -19.09 14.98 -10.86
CA GLY A 61 -20.03 14.61 -9.79
C GLY A 61 -20.06 13.09 -9.66
N LYS A 62 -20.25 12.58 -8.43
CA LYS A 62 -20.48 11.14 -8.21
C LYS A 62 -21.55 10.69 -9.21
N PRO A 63 -21.32 9.67 -10.06
CA PRO A 63 -22.41 9.10 -10.86
C PRO A 63 -23.46 8.59 -9.86
N THR A 64 -24.57 9.31 -9.74
CA THR A 64 -25.64 8.99 -8.78
C THR A 64 -26.52 7.85 -9.30
N GLU A 65 -26.26 7.35 -10.50
CA GLU A 65 -27.22 6.52 -11.22
C GLU A 65 -26.51 5.28 -11.79
N ILE A 66 -27.03 4.13 -11.38
CA ILE A 66 -26.74 2.78 -11.87
C ILE A 66 -25.41 2.19 -11.38
N GLN A 67 -25.39 1.72 -10.13
CA GLN A 67 -24.67 0.47 -9.83
C GLN A 67 -25.75 -0.58 -9.66
N THR A 68 -25.79 -1.56 -10.58
CA THR A 68 -26.54 -2.78 -10.31
C THR A 68 -26.01 -3.41 -9.02
N THR A 69 -26.85 -4.15 -8.28
CA THR A 69 -26.43 -4.82 -7.03
C THR A 69 -25.19 -5.68 -7.25
N GLU A 70 -25.07 -6.30 -8.42
CA GLU A 70 -23.92 -7.10 -8.85
C GLU A 70 -22.64 -6.29 -9.02
N GLU A 71 -22.70 -5.12 -9.67
CA GLU A 71 -21.52 -4.24 -9.81
C GLU A 71 -21.02 -3.74 -8.46
N ARG A 72 -21.94 -3.41 -7.54
CA ARG A 72 -21.58 -3.02 -6.17
C ARG A 72 -20.96 -4.20 -5.41
N LEU A 73 -21.55 -5.39 -5.52
CA LEU A 73 -21.02 -6.62 -4.91
C LEU A 73 -19.63 -6.95 -5.46
N ASN A 74 -19.43 -6.85 -6.77
CA ASN A 74 -18.14 -7.09 -7.42
C ASN A 74 -17.09 -6.06 -6.98
N ALA A 75 -17.46 -4.77 -6.91
CA ALA A 75 -16.58 -3.74 -6.37
C ALA A 75 -16.21 -4.04 -4.91
N GLU A 76 -17.17 -4.44 -4.08
CA GLU A 76 -16.92 -4.84 -2.70
C GLU A 76 -16.01 -6.07 -2.61
N VAL A 77 -16.24 -7.10 -3.41
CA VAL A 77 -15.36 -8.29 -3.51
C VAL A 77 -13.94 -7.91 -3.90
N GLU A 78 -13.76 -7.05 -4.90
CA GLU A 78 -12.42 -6.59 -5.30
C GLU A 78 -11.75 -5.75 -4.21
N THR A 79 -12.51 -4.91 -3.48
CA THR A 79 -11.96 -4.18 -2.33
C THR A 79 -11.53 -5.13 -1.20
N LEU A 80 -12.33 -6.17 -0.92
CA LEU A 80 -12.04 -7.18 0.09
C LEU A 80 -10.85 -8.05 -0.30
N LYS A 81 -10.72 -8.45 -1.58
CA LYS A 81 -9.54 -9.15 -2.10
C LYS A 81 -8.27 -8.31 -1.97
N ALA A 82 -8.33 -7.04 -2.36
CA ALA A 82 -7.21 -6.11 -2.18
C ALA A 82 -6.82 -5.97 -0.71
N ARG A 83 -7.81 -5.91 0.20
CA ARG A 83 -7.59 -5.87 1.64
C ARG A 83 -6.96 -7.15 2.19
N ASN A 84 -7.43 -8.32 1.75
CA ASN A 84 -6.87 -9.61 2.15
C ASN A 84 -5.41 -9.74 1.67
N LYS A 85 -5.15 -9.44 0.40
CA LYS A 85 -3.79 -9.43 -0.15
C LYS A 85 -2.86 -8.53 0.65
N TRP A 86 -3.33 -7.34 1.05
CA TRP A 86 -2.58 -6.44 1.93
C TRP A 86 -2.26 -7.08 3.29
N LEU A 87 -3.25 -7.70 3.95
CA LEU A 87 -3.08 -8.33 5.25
C LEU A 87 -2.14 -9.53 5.19
N GLU A 88 -2.17 -10.30 4.10
CA GLU A 88 -1.24 -11.40 3.85
C GLU A 88 0.20 -10.90 3.73
N MET A 89 0.43 -9.84 2.95
CA MET A 89 1.75 -9.24 2.78
C MET A 89 2.30 -8.67 4.11
N GLU A 90 1.47 -7.99 4.90
CA GLU A 90 1.85 -7.49 6.22
C GLU A 90 2.19 -8.65 7.17
N ASN A 91 1.38 -9.70 7.18
CA ASN A 91 1.65 -10.90 7.98
C ASN A 91 2.96 -11.58 7.57
N ASP A 92 3.26 -11.66 6.28
CA ASP A 92 4.50 -12.24 5.79
C ASP A 92 5.71 -11.38 6.14
N ALA A 93 5.59 -10.07 6.06
CA ALA A 93 6.62 -9.15 6.54
C ALA A 93 6.86 -9.33 8.05
N LEU A 94 5.80 -9.43 8.84
CA LEU A 94 5.86 -9.67 10.29
C LEU A 94 6.51 -11.00 10.65
N LYS A 95 6.14 -12.08 9.97
CA LYS A 95 6.74 -13.42 10.16
C LYS A 95 8.23 -13.41 9.86
N LYS A 96 8.66 -12.75 8.77
CA LYS A 96 10.09 -12.59 8.44
C LYS A 96 10.84 -11.81 9.53
N ARG A 97 10.28 -10.70 10.04
CA ARG A 97 10.87 -9.95 11.17
C ARG A 97 11.01 -10.80 12.43
N ARG A 98 9.98 -11.59 12.77
CA ARG A 98 10.02 -12.51 13.92
C ARG A 98 11.11 -13.57 13.77
N LYS A 99 11.30 -14.14 12.58
CA LYS A 99 12.37 -15.10 12.31
C LYS A 99 13.75 -14.48 12.52
N ILE A 100 13.99 -13.29 11.98
CA ILE A 100 15.27 -12.56 12.15
C ILE A 100 15.52 -12.21 13.62
N ALA A 101 14.51 -11.69 14.33
CA ALA A 101 14.62 -11.36 15.75
C ALA A 101 14.85 -12.61 16.63
N GLY A 102 14.20 -13.72 16.31
CA GLY A 102 14.46 -15.02 16.95
C GLY A 102 15.88 -15.50 16.72
N ASN A 103 16.37 -15.43 15.48
CA ASN A 103 17.73 -15.82 15.12
C ASN A 103 18.79 -14.93 15.81
N HIS A 104 18.53 -13.63 15.92
CA HIS A 104 19.41 -12.69 16.61
C HIS A 104 19.44 -12.91 18.13
N LYS A 105 18.34 -13.37 18.76
CA LYS A 105 18.35 -13.76 20.17
C LYS A 105 19.17 -15.04 20.41
N SER A 106 19.13 -16.00 19.48
CA SER A 106 19.96 -17.21 19.53
C SER A 106 21.46 -16.88 19.42
N GLN A 107 21.82 -15.92 18.56
CA GLN A 107 23.19 -15.43 18.31
C GLN A 107 23.78 -14.51 19.41
N GLY A 108 23.01 -14.23 20.46
CA GLY A 108 23.49 -13.53 21.66
C GLY A 108 23.63 -14.43 22.89
N LEU A 109 23.06 -15.65 22.85
CA LEU A 109 23.17 -16.64 23.93
C LEU A 109 24.39 -17.55 23.74
N ASP A 110 24.76 -17.83 22.50
CA ASP A 110 25.99 -18.54 22.10
C ASP A 110 27.28 -17.76 22.40
N LYS A 111 27.25 -16.41 22.38
CA LYS A 111 28.42 -15.56 22.70
C LYS A 111 28.65 -15.30 24.19
N LYS A 112 27.68 -15.57 25.06
CA LYS A 112 27.81 -15.37 26.53
C LYS A 112 28.36 -16.58 27.28
N TRP A 113 28.55 -17.72 26.58
CA TRP A 113 29.04 -18.97 27.15
C TRP A 113 30.35 -19.45 26.51
N ASN A 114 31.04 -18.59 25.77
CA ASN A 114 32.34 -18.91 25.18
C ASN A 114 33.32 -17.76 25.46
N ILE A 115 34.09 -17.94 26.55
CA ILE A 115 35.14 -17.08 27.16
C ILE A 115 34.62 -15.99 28.11
#